data_AF-A0A392U471-F1
#
_entry.id   AF-A0A392U471-F1
#
_cell.length_a   1.000
_cell.length_b   1.000
_cell.length_c   1.000
_cell.angle_alpha   90.00
_cell.angle_beta   90.00
_cell.angle_gamma   90.00
#
_symmetry.space_group_name_H-M   'P 1'
#
loop_
_entity.id
_entity.type
_entity.pdbx_description
1 polymer ?
#
loop_
_entity_poly.entity_id
_entity_poly.type
_entity_poly.pdbx_seq_one_letter_code
_entity_poly.pdbx_strand_id
1 'polypeptide(L)'
;EDNRLMVRKYRSEAEDVKWAQHGLVATIINGEAVPVVQSRIRDAGFNNVVLIPMGADKVFMQSLAGDDVLAIVNGAKDFFKLV
;
A
#
# COMPACT_ATOMS: atom_id res chain seq x y z
N GLU A 1 -21.19 -38.46 -21.92
CA GLU A 1 -21.39 -37.60 -20.74
C GLU A 1 -20.12 -36.80 -20.51
N ASP A 2 -20.20 -35.47 -20.56
CA ASP A 2 -19.04 -34.59 -20.42
C ASP A 2 -18.86 -34.24 -18.93
N ASN A 3 -17.93 -34.93 -18.27
CA ASN A 3 -17.67 -34.80 -16.83
C ASN A 3 -16.79 -33.56 -16.56
N ARG A 4 -17.33 -32.38 -16.85
CA ARG A 4 -16.59 -31.11 -16.80
C ARG A 4 -16.53 -30.60 -15.35
N LEU A 5 -15.45 -30.94 -14.66
CA LEU A 5 -15.15 -30.46 -13.30
C LEU A 5 -15.17 -28.92 -13.25
N MET A 6 -16.20 -28.35 -12.61
CA MET A 6 -16.27 -26.90 -12.38
C MET A 6 -15.36 -26.54 -11.22
N VAL A 7 -14.14 -26.12 -11.53
CA VAL A 7 -13.19 -25.59 -10.53
C VAL A 7 -13.59 -24.15 -10.21
N ARG A 8 -13.84 -23.86 -8.93
CA ARG A 8 -13.99 -22.47 -8.45
C ARG A 8 -12.67 -21.74 -8.69
N LYS A 9 -12.66 -20.82 -9.64
CA LYS A 9 -11.58 -19.85 -9.85
C LYS A 9 -12.04 -18.52 -9.31
N TYR A 10 -11.35 -18.01 -8.30
CA TYR A 10 -11.49 -16.62 -7.91
C TYR A 10 -10.82 -15.74 -8.95
N ARG A 11 -11.53 -14.72 -9.43
CA ARG A 11 -10.98 -13.66 -10.28
C ARG A 11 -11.28 -12.36 -9.56
N SER A 12 -10.24 -11.61 -9.23
CA SER A 12 -10.42 -10.29 -8.63
C SER A 12 -11.17 -9.38 -9.60
N GLU A 13 -12.02 -8.52 -9.05
CA GLU A 13 -12.70 -7.50 -9.84
C GLU A 13 -11.68 -6.48 -10.35
N ALA A 14 -11.98 -5.83 -11.48
CA ALA A 14 -11.06 -4.85 -12.07
C ALA A 14 -10.76 -3.68 -11.10
N GLU A 15 -11.74 -3.32 -10.27
CA GLU A 15 -11.61 -2.30 -9.24
C GLU A 15 -10.61 -2.71 -8.14
N ASP A 16 -10.68 -3.95 -7.67
CA ASP A 16 -9.74 -4.49 -6.67
C ASP A 16 -8.30 -4.47 -7.20
N VAL A 17 -8.12 -4.85 -8.47
CA VAL A 17 -6.80 -4.85 -9.11
C VAL A 17 -6.26 -3.42 -9.20
N LYS A 18 -7.08 -2.46 -9.62
CA LYS A 18 -6.67 -1.05 -9.71
C LYS A 18 -6.34 -0.47 -8.33
N TRP A 19 -7.15 -0.75 -7.32
CA TRP A 19 -6.91 -0.35 -5.93
C TRP A 19 -5.56 -0.87 -5.43
N ALA A 20 -5.25 -2.15 -5.70
CA ALA A 20 -3.99 -2.76 -5.30
C ALA A 20 -2.79 -2.16 -6.05
N GLN A 21 -2.95 -1.85 -7.33
CA GLN A 21 -1.91 -1.27 -8.19
C GLN A 21 -1.53 0.18 -7.81
N HIS A 22 -2.46 0.95 -7.23
CA HIS A 22 -2.19 2.31 -6.75
C HIS A 22 -1.53 2.34 -5.36
N GLY A 23 -1.45 1.20 -4.67
CA GLY A 23 -0.77 1.08 -3.39
C GLY A 23 0.67 0.56 -3.52
N LEU A 24 1.38 0.55 -2.40
CA LEU A 24 2.79 0.16 -2.34
C LEU A 24 3.05 -0.70 -1.11
N VAL A 25 3.75 -1.82 -1.27
CA VAL A 25 4.23 -2.59 -0.10
C VAL A 25 5.54 -1.97 0.40
N ALA A 26 5.61 -1.72 1.70
CA ALA A 26 6.80 -1.23 2.36
C ALA A 26 7.09 -2.00 3.64
N THR A 27 8.32 -1.84 4.12
CA THR A 27 8.80 -2.43 5.35
C THR A 27 9.09 -1.31 6.34
N ILE A 28 8.57 -1.43 7.56
CA ILE A 28 8.94 -0.57 8.67
C ILE A 28 10.29 -1.03 9.21
N ILE A 29 11.23 -0.10 9.29
CA ILE A 29 12.57 -0.35 9.84
C ILE A 29 12.58 -0.16 11.36
N ASN A 30 13.62 -0.67 12.02
CA ASN A 30 13.88 -0.48 13.46
C ASN A 30 12.77 -0.97 14.41
N GLY A 31 11.86 -1.83 13.94
CA GLY A 31 10.77 -2.36 14.76
C GLY A 31 9.79 -1.29 15.24
N GLU A 32 9.70 -0.15 14.54
CA GLU A 32 8.79 0.91 14.93
C GLU A 32 7.33 0.45 14.82
N ALA A 33 6.47 0.92 15.72
CA ALA A 33 5.06 0.60 15.67
C ALA A 33 4.38 1.36 14.52
N VAL A 34 3.51 0.67 13.76
CA VAL A 34 2.75 1.26 12.63
C VAL A 34 2.08 2.60 12.98
N PRO A 35 1.40 2.77 14.13
CA PRO A 35 0.76 4.05 14.47
C PRO A 35 1.75 5.20 14.65
N VAL A 36 2.98 4.92 15.09
CA VAL A 36 4.03 5.94 15.26
C VAL A 36 4.50 6.42 13.90
N VAL A 37 4.76 5.49 12.96
CA VAL A 37 5.14 5.82 11.59
C VAL A 37 4.01 6.56 10.86
N GLN A 38 2.76 6.12 11.05
CA GLN A 38 1.57 6.79 10.51
C GLN A 38 1.45 8.24 11.00
N SER A 39 1.72 8.52 12.29
CA SER A 39 1.70 9.90 12.80
C SER A 39 2.76 10.74 12.09
N ARG A 40 3.99 10.25 11.94
CA ARG A 40 5.07 11.00 11.28
C ARG A 40 4.76 11.30 9.81
N ILE A 41 4.15 10.36 9.09
CA ILE A 41 3.69 10.56 7.71
C ILE A 41 2.68 11.71 7.65
N ARG A 42 1.70 11.72 8.57
CA ARG A 42 0.71 12.80 8.69
C ARG A 42 1.37 14.13 9.07
N ASP A 43 2.29 14.12 10.03
CA ASP A 43 3.01 15.31 10.50
C ASP A 43 3.89 15.92 9.40
N ALA A 44 4.35 15.10 8.44
CA ALA A 44 5.04 15.54 7.23
C ALA A 44 4.09 16.07 6.13
N GLY A 45 2.77 16.13 6.39
CA GLY A 45 1.76 16.69 5.49
C GLY A 45 1.07 15.67 4.57
N PHE A 46 1.44 14.39 4.62
CA PHE A 46 0.83 13.34 3.80
C PHE A 46 -0.46 12.81 4.42
N ASN A 47 -1.46 13.67 4.61
CA ASN A 47 -2.70 13.36 5.33
C ASN A 47 -3.53 12.23 4.68
N ASN A 48 -3.38 12.05 3.37
CA ASN A 48 -4.12 11.04 2.63
C ASN A 48 -3.41 9.69 2.55
N VAL A 49 -2.15 9.57 3.03
CA VAL A 49 -1.40 8.31 2.98
C VAL A 49 -1.65 7.53 4.27
N VAL A 50 -2.10 6.28 4.12
CA VAL A 50 -2.36 5.36 5.25
C VAL A 50 -1.54 4.09 5.14
N LEU A 51 -1.15 3.55 6.29
CA LEU A 51 -0.47 2.27 6.46
C LEU A 51 -1.46 1.20 6.91
N ILE A 52 -1.58 0.13 6.13
CA ILE A 52 -2.38 -1.05 6.45
C ILE A 52 -1.42 -2.18 6.85
N PRO A 53 -1.45 -2.67 8.11
CA PRO A 53 -0.58 -3.75 8.55
C PRO A 53 -0.82 -5.04 7.75
N MET A 54 0.24 -5.61 7.18
CA MET A 54 0.22 -6.93 6.52
C MET A 54 0.81 -8.04 7.40
N GLY A 55 1.31 -7.68 8.58
CA GLY A 55 1.97 -8.58 9.53
C GLY A 55 3.45 -8.26 9.70
N ALA A 56 3.98 -8.57 10.89
CA ALA A 56 5.35 -8.25 11.30
C ALA A 56 5.71 -6.78 11.02
N ASP A 57 6.66 -6.54 10.13
CA ASP A 57 7.18 -5.25 9.71
C ASP A 57 6.64 -4.79 8.35
N LYS A 58 5.79 -5.59 7.69
CA LYS A 58 5.23 -5.27 6.37
C LYS A 58 3.93 -4.47 6.49
N VAL A 59 3.87 -3.42 5.70
CA VAL A 59 2.69 -2.56 5.57
C VAL A 59 2.36 -2.33 4.10
N PHE A 60 1.08 -2.21 3.81
CA PHE A 60 0.58 -1.71 2.55
C PHE A 60 0.28 -0.21 2.70
N MET A 61 0.97 0.61 1.93
CA MET A 61 0.72 2.04 1.81
C MET A 61 -0.36 2.30 0.76
N GLN A 62 -1.29 3.19 1.10
CA GLN A 62 -2.39 3.57 0.21
C GLN A 62 -2.72 5.07 0.34
N SER A 63 -3.12 5.70 -0.77
CA SER A 63 -3.79 7.00 -0.75
C SER A 63 -5.31 6.84 -0.59
N LEU A 64 -5.89 7.50 0.42
CA LEU A 64 -7.34 7.61 0.59
C LEU A 64 -8.01 8.45 -0.50
N ALA A 65 -7.24 9.29 -1.20
CA ALA A 65 -7.71 10.06 -2.34
C ALA A 65 -7.66 9.27 -3.66
N GLY A 66 -7.14 8.04 -3.63
CA GLY A 66 -7.02 7.17 -4.81
C GLY A 66 -5.81 7.46 -5.70
N ASP A 67 -4.91 8.35 -5.25
CA ASP A 67 -3.66 8.65 -5.95
C ASP A 67 -2.71 7.44 -5.97
N ASP A 68 -1.85 7.41 -6.99
CA ASP A 68 -0.75 6.46 -7.05
C ASP A 68 0.31 6.81 -5.99
N VAL A 69 0.42 5.95 -4.97
CA VAL A 69 1.38 6.12 -3.87
C VAL A 69 2.82 6.13 -4.37
N LEU A 70 3.14 5.38 -5.43
CA LEU A 70 4.50 5.35 -5.98
C LEU A 70 4.89 6.74 -6.52
N ALA A 71 3.96 7.46 -7.13
CA ALA A 71 4.20 8.83 -7.58
C ALA A 71 4.45 9.78 -6.40
N ILE A 72 3.70 9.66 -5.31
CA ILE A 72 3.89 10.44 -4.07
C ILE A 72 5.30 10.19 -3.50
N VAL A 73 5.68 8.92 -3.36
CA VAL A 73 7.00 8.53 -2.81
C VAL A 73 8.13 9.03 -3.69
N ASN A 74 8.00 8.90 -5.02
CA ASN A 74 9.01 9.39 -5.95
C ASN A 74 9.15 10.92 -5.90
N GLY A 75 8.05 11.66 -5.79
CA GLY A 75 8.08 13.11 -5.61
C GLY A 75 8.75 13.55 -4.30
N ALA A 76 8.61 12.75 -3.24
CA ALA A 76 9.24 13.01 -1.94
C ALA A 76 10.73 12.59 -1.88
N LYS A 77 11.16 11.67 -2.76
CA LYS A 77 12.50 11.08 -2.74
C LYS A 77 13.61 12.14 -2.76
N ASP A 78 13.45 13.15 -3.61
CA ASP A 78 14.44 14.23 -3.78
C ASP A 78 14.47 15.18 -2.58
N PHE A 79 13.31 15.40 -1.93
CA PHE A 79 13.20 16.25 -0.75
C PHE A 79 13.93 15.64 0.45
N PHE A 80 13.73 14.35 0.69
CA PHE A 80 14.34 13.67 1.83
C PHE A 80 15.77 13.19 1.58
N LYS A 81 16.32 13.47 0.38
CA LYS A 81 17.63 12.95 -0.07
C LYS A 81 17.75 11.47 0.25
N LEU A 82 16.71 10.70 -0.10
CA LEU A 82 16.66 9.27 0.21
C LEU A 82 17.89 8.60 -0.44
N VAL A 83 18.88 8.22 0.38
CA VAL A 83 20.11 7.54 -0.05
C VAL A 83 19.82 6.09 -0.39
#